data_AF-A0A8J8IY64-F1
#
_entry.id   AF-A0A8J8IY64-F1
#
_cell.length_a   1.000
_cell.length_b   1.000
_cell.length_c   1.000
_cell.angle_alpha   90.00
_cell.angle_beta   90.00
_cell.angle_gamma   90.00
#
_symmetry.space_group_name_H-M   'P 1'
#
loop_
_entity.id
_entity.type
_entity.pdbx_description
1 polymer ?
#
loop_
_entity_poly.entity_id
_entity_poly.type
_entity_poly.pdbx_seq_one_letter_code
_entity_poly.pdbx_strand_id
1 'polypeptide(L)'
;MKRSGILALLFVFVMVLSPLAAAEKGPAPDVIYIGIRTNQETGITDVAKGDLDIFLWSVGGAAFQDLPSDVLEKLSLVKTASGYNDIEVNPVHDDDNPYLITVGEKKYFNPFAIRDIRFALNFLISRQYIVQNILQGSGQPMLGGIRPSTGANAYFEPVYKAMGITAVADLAKAQKIVEDAMKKAADDLAKQGYELKKGDDGFWYFNGEPVTLKFIIRIEDHRKDLGLYVADLIEKFWGFKVERLLWDRRKASSTVYAGDPKNFQWSM
;
A
#
# COMPACT_ATOMS: atom_id res chain seq x y z
N MET A 1 68.66 -48.97 -8.76
CA MET A 1 68.87 -47.80 -7.87
C MET A 1 68.52 -46.52 -8.65
N LYS A 2 67.68 -45.66 -8.05
CA LYS A 2 67.38 -44.24 -8.39
C LYS A 2 66.70 -43.99 -9.76
N ARG A 3 65.36 -43.83 -9.86
CA ARG A 3 64.47 -42.69 -9.50
C ARG A 3 64.92 -41.33 -10.07
N SER A 4 64.14 -40.83 -11.04
CA SER A 4 63.80 -39.42 -11.33
C SER A 4 62.71 -39.46 -12.41
N GLY A 5 61.49 -38.96 -12.29
CA GLY A 5 60.88 -38.01 -11.36
C GLY A 5 59.87 -37.24 -12.20
N ILE A 6 58.63 -37.74 -12.30
CA ILE A 6 57.53 -37.06 -12.99
C ILE A 6 57.21 -35.79 -12.19
N LEU A 7 57.36 -34.64 -12.85
CA LEU A 7 56.94 -33.34 -12.35
C LEU A 7 55.40 -33.30 -12.37
N ALA A 8 54.77 -33.49 -11.22
CA ALA A 8 53.36 -33.16 -11.03
C ALA A 8 53.29 -31.80 -10.32
N LEU A 9 53.00 -30.75 -11.09
CA LEU A 9 52.65 -29.43 -10.56
C LEU A 9 51.28 -29.53 -9.86
N LEU A 10 51.30 -29.64 -8.54
CA LEU A 10 50.14 -29.46 -7.68
C LEU A 10 50.00 -27.96 -7.38
N PHE A 11 49.17 -27.27 -8.16
CA PHE A 11 48.67 -25.95 -7.79
C PHE A 11 47.65 -26.13 -6.66
N VAL A 12 48.09 -25.98 -5.41
CA VAL A 12 47.19 -25.87 -4.26
C VAL A 12 46.61 -24.45 -4.27
N PHE A 13 45.38 -24.32 -4.76
CA PHE A 13 44.60 -23.10 -4.67
C PHE A 13 44.10 -22.98 -3.21
N VAL A 14 44.88 -22.33 -2.35
CA VAL A 14 44.41 -21.95 -1.01
C VAL A 14 43.39 -20.83 -1.20
N MET A 15 42.10 -21.19 -1.20
CA MET A 15 41.05 -20.21 -0.97
C MET A 15 41.24 -19.65 0.44
N VAL A 16 41.86 -18.47 0.53
CA VAL A 16 41.83 -17.66 1.75
C VAL A 16 40.38 -17.21 1.91
N LEU A 17 39.60 -18.02 2.63
CA LEU A 17 38.36 -17.55 3.24
C LEU A 17 38.78 -16.52 4.29
N SER A 18 38.82 -15.25 3.90
CA SER A 18 38.85 -14.16 4.87
C SER A 18 37.65 -14.40 5.80
N PRO A 19 37.85 -14.56 7.11
CA PRO A 19 36.72 -14.59 8.02
C PRO A 19 36.02 -13.24 7.83
N LEU A 20 34.73 -13.26 7.46
CA LEU A 20 33.91 -12.06 7.66
C LEU A 20 34.02 -11.76 9.16
N ALA A 21 34.85 -10.79 9.51
CA ALA A 21 34.93 -10.30 10.87
C ALA A 21 33.50 -9.87 11.22
N ALA A 22 32.87 -10.59 12.14
CA ALA A 22 31.61 -10.16 12.72
C ALA A 22 31.88 -8.77 13.30
N ALA A 23 31.12 -7.77 12.84
CA ALA A 23 31.25 -6.41 13.34
C ALA A 23 31.19 -6.45 14.87
N GLU A 24 32.22 -5.91 15.53
CA GLU A 24 32.30 -5.87 16.98
C GLU A 24 31.12 -5.01 17.47
N LYS A 25 30.14 -5.67 18.11
CA LYS A 25 28.96 -4.96 18.61
C LYS A 25 29.42 -4.08 19.76
N GLY A 26 29.26 -2.76 19.60
CA GLY A 26 29.50 -1.81 20.69
C GLY A 26 28.64 -2.14 21.93
N PRO A 27 29.06 -1.68 23.13
CA PRO A 27 28.27 -1.86 24.34
C PRO A 27 26.88 -1.21 24.19
N ALA A 28 25.90 -1.71 24.92
CA ALA A 28 24.62 -1.02 25.06
C ALA A 28 24.83 0.34 25.75
N PRO A 29 24.10 1.40 25.37
CA PRO A 29 24.22 2.69 26.04
C PRO A 29 23.71 2.61 27.49
N ASP A 30 24.37 3.33 28.41
CA ASP A 30 23.95 3.42 29.82
C ASP A 30 22.64 4.22 29.98
N VAL A 31 22.42 5.22 29.11
CA VAL A 31 21.24 6.11 29.11
C VAL A 31 20.79 6.38 27.68
N ILE A 32 19.47 6.36 27.46
CA ILE A 32 18.85 6.73 26.19
C ILE A 32 18.00 7.97 26.41
N TYR A 33 18.32 9.05 25.70
CA TYR A 33 17.49 10.26 25.65
C TYR A 33 16.52 10.17 24.48
N ILE A 34 15.22 10.30 24.75
CA ILE A 34 14.18 10.28 23.72
C ILE A 34 13.59 11.68 23.57
N GLY A 35 13.84 12.30 22.43
CA GLY A 35 13.27 13.59 22.04
C GLY A 35 12.29 13.45 20.88
N ILE A 36 11.35 14.39 20.78
CA ILE A 36 10.38 14.43 19.67
C ILE A 36 10.83 15.49 18.66
N ARG A 37 10.80 15.13 17.38
CA ARG A 37 10.85 16.06 16.24
C ARG A 37 9.60 15.87 15.41
N THR A 38 8.83 16.92 15.23
CA THR A 38 7.59 16.91 14.44
C THR A 38 7.83 17.26 12.97
N ASN A 39 9.01 17.78 12.65
CA ASN A 39 9.46 18.07 11.30
C ASN A 39 10.58 17.09 10.90
N GLN A 40 10.40 16.43 9.74
CA GLN A 40 11.32 15.42 9.24
C GLN A 40 12.70 15.98 8.89
N GLU A 41 12.76 17.15 8.24
CA GLU A 41 14.00 17.82 7.83
C GLU A 41 14.84 18.24 9.04
N THR A 42 14.19 18.75 10.10
CA THR A 42 14.87 19.01 11.38
C THR A 42 15.45 17.72 11.98
N GLY A 43 14.69 16.63 11.95
CA GLY A 43 15.19 15.33 12.44
C GLY A 43 16.43 14.84 11.68
N ILE A 44 16.45 14.99 10.35
CA ILE A 44 17.60 14.63 9.52
C ILE A 44 18.81 15.54 9.82
N THR A 45 18.60 16.86 9.88
CA THR A 45 19.70 17.81 10.08
C THR A 45 20.29 17.76 11.49
N ASP A 46 19.50 17.46 12.51
CA ASP A 46 19.98 17.25 13.88
C ASP A 46 20.89 15.99 13.96
N VAL A 47 20.59 14.92 13.21
CA VAL A 47 21.52 13.78 13.10
C VAL A 47 22.81 14.17 12.41
N ALA A 48 22.73 14.90 11.30
CA ALA A 48 23.92 15.35 10.58
C ALA A 48 24.81 16.29 11.42
N LYS A 49 24.24 17.04 12.37
CA LYS A 49 24.98 17.91 13.31
C LYS A 49 25.56 17.16 14.52
N GLY A 50 25.07 15.96 14.82
CA GLY A 50 25.38 15.22 16.03
C GLY A 50 24.53 15.61 17.25
N ASP A 51 23.45 16.36 17.06
CA ASP A 51 22.47 16.67 18.11
C ASP A 51 21.56 15.47 18.42
N LEU A 52 21.42 14.55 17.45
CA LEU A 52 20.76 13.25 17.60
C LEU A 52 21.69 12.14 17.09
N ASP A 53 21.84 11.06 17.85
CA ASP A 53 22.56 9.88 17.34
C ASP A 53 21.75 9.13 16.27
N ILE A 54 20.43 9.05 16.46
CA ILE A 54 19.51 8.30 15.59
C ILE A 54 18.19 9.05 15.45
N PHE A 55 17.75 9.29 14.21
CA PHE A 55 16.38 9.69 13.92
C PHE A 55 15.52 8.44 13.64
N LEU A 56 14.81 7.96 14.68
CA LEU A 56 13.97 6.75 14.66
C LEU A 56 12.63 6.96 13.94
N TRP A 57 12.68 7.46 12.70
CA TRP A 57 11.52 7.60 11.82
C TRP A 57 11.87 7.19 10.40
N SER A 58 10.93 6.56 9.70
CA SER A 58 11.15 6.13 8.33
C SER A 58 11.11 7.33 7.39
N VAL A 59 12.22 7.61 6.74
CA VAL A 59 12.36 8.70 5.76
C VAL A 59 12.44 8.11 4.35
N GLY A 60 11.59 8.61 3.44
CA GLY A 60 11.67 8.23 2.03
C GLY A 60 12.96 8.71 1.38
N GLY A 61 13.53 7.93 0.46
CA GLY A 61 14.75 8.24 -0.28
C GLY A 61 14.74 9.61 -0.96
N ALA A 62 13.59 10.07 -1.45
CA ALA A 62 13.43 11.39 -2.05
C ALA A 62 13.86 12.54 -1.12
N ALA A 63 13.63 12.40 0.20
CA ALA A 63 14.01 13.44 1.15
C ALA A 63 15.53 13.63 1.31
N PHE A 64 16.33 12.70 0.77
CA PHE A 64 17.79 12.79 0.78
C PHE A 64 18.37 13.24 -0.57
N GLN A 65 17.58 13.24 -1.65
CA GLN A 65 18.09 13.55 -3.00
C GLN A 65 18.56 15.01 -3.13
N ASP A 66 17.85 15.93 -2.48
CA ASP A 66 18.10 17.37 -2.58
C ASP A 66 18.88 17.93 -1.38
N LEU A 67 19.41 17.07 -0.51
CA LEU A 67 20.21 17.53 0.63
C LEU A 67 21.61 17.94 0.19
N PRO A 68 22.19 18.99 0.80
CA PRO A 68 23.59 19.36 0.58
C PRO A 68 24.56 18.21 0.84
N SER A 69 25.65 18.12 0.07
CA SER A 69 26.64 17.04 0.19
C SER A 69 27.28 16.97 1.57
N ASP A 70 27.52 18.11 2.21
CA ASP A 70 28.10 18.21 3.55
C ASP A 70 27.16 17.72 4.66
N VAL A 71 25.85 17.67 4.40
CA VAL A 71 24.85 17.02 5.25
C VAL A 71 24.87 15.52 5.00
N LEU A 72 24.81 15.09 3.73
CA LEU A 72 24.77 13.68 3.35
C LEU A 72 26.00 12.89 3.82
N GLU A 73 27.19 13.47 3.73
CA GLU A 73 28.45 12.85 4.18
C GLU A 73 28.48 12.56 5.69
N LYS A 74 27.65 13.25 6.48
CA LYS A 74 27.54 13.07 7.94
C LYS A 74 26.46 12.07 8.33
N LEU A 75 25.70 11.54 7.37
CA LEU A 75 24.59 10.62 7.62
C LEU A 75 24.99 9.19 7.27
N SER A 76 24.70 8.27 8.20
CA SER A 76 24.71 6.82 7.91
C SER A 76 23.29 6.34 7.65
N LEU A 77 22.93 6.15 6.38
CA LEU A 77 21.59 5.72 5.99
C LEU A 77 21.45 4.20 6.03
N VAL A 78 20.44 3.71 6.74
CA VAL A 78 20.11 2.27 6.81
C VAL A 78 18.87 1.99 5.97
N LYS A 79 19.05 1.28 4.85
CA LYS A 79 17.92 0.86 4.02
C LYS A 79 17.09 -0.20 4.74
N THR A 80 15.82 0.11 5.01
CA THR A 80 14.91 -0.80 5.70
C THR A 80 13.48 -0.73 5.14
N ALA A 81 12.70 -1.80 5.32
CA ALA A 81 11.27 -1.82 5.07
C ALA A 81 10.55 -1.66 6.41
N SER A 82 10.22 -0.42 6.77
CA SER A 82 9.64 -0.03 8.08
C SER A 82 8.12 -0.22 8.16
N GLY A 83 7.43 -0.31 7.02
CA GLY A 83 5.97 -0.41 6.95
C GLY A 83 5.47 -0.81 5.56
N TYR A 84 4.15 -0.80 5.41
CA TYR A 84 3.46 -0.87 4.11
C TYR A 84 2.28 0.09 4.11
N ASN A 85 1.77 0.36 2.92
CA ASN A 85 0.48 1.00 2.74
C ASN A 85 -0.49 -0.01 2.12
N ASP A 86 -1.70 -0.04 2.63
CA ASP A 86 -2.82 -0.82 2.13
C ASP A 86 -4.01 0.10 1.86
N ILE A 87 -4.94 -0.40 1.04
CA ILE A 87 -6.27 0.18 0.88
C ILE A 87 -7.22 -0.79 1.58
N GLU A 88 -7.79 -0.33 2.68
CA GLU A 88 -8.86 -1.04 3.37
C GLU A 88 -10.18 -0.71 2.68
N VAL A 89 -11.10 -1.67 2.59
CA VAL A 89 -12.43 -1.45 2.03
C VAL A 89 -13.46 -2.06 2.95
N ASN A 90 -14.57 -1.38 3.16
CA ASN A 90 -15.64 -1.84 4.03
C ASN A 90 -16.60 -2.76 3.24
N PRO A 91 -16.59 -4.10 3.44
CA PRO A 91 -17.43 -5.01 2.69
C PRO A 91 -18.84 -5.16 3.29
N VAL A 92 -19.21 -4.32 4.26
CA VAL A 92 -20.43 -4.48 5.04
C VAL A 92 -21.69 -4.45 4.18
N HIS A 93 -22.63 -5.30 4.54
CA HIS A 93 -23.97 -5.35 3.97
C HIS A 93 -24.93 -5.90 5.05
N ASP A 94 -26.23 -5.82 4.79
CA ASP A 94 -27.27 -6.41 5.62
C ASP A 94 -27.18 -7.94 5.54
N ASP A 95 -27.50 -8.66 6.62
CA ASP A 95 -27.38 -10.12 6.65
C ASP A 95 -28.31 -10.81 5.62
N ASP A 96 -29.42 -10.14 5.26
CA ASP A 96 -30.42 -10.61 4.30
C ASP A 96 -30.22 -10.06 2.88
N ASN A 97 -29.23 -9.19 2.65
CA ASN A 97 -28.96 -8.61 1.33
C ASN A 97 -27.45 -8.48 1.05
N PRO A 98 -26.90 -9.12 0.00
CA PRO A 98 -25.46 -9.13 -0.26
C PRO A 98 -24.92 -7.83 -0.92
N TYR A 99 -25.76 -6.81 -1.11
CA TYR A 99 -25.42 -5.56 -1.81
C TYR A 99 -25.72 -4.31 -1.00
N LEU A 100 -26.74 -4.37 -0.14
CA LEU A 100 -27.29 -3.21 0.54
C LEU A 100 -26.87 -3.18 2.00
N ILE A 101 -26.70 -1.99 2.55
CA ILE A 101 -26.54 -1.75 3.98
C ILE A 101 -27.62 -0.76 4.45
N THR A 102 -28.30 -1.10 5.53
CA THR A 102 -29.31 -0.25 6.16
C THR A 102 -28.69 0.59 7.28
N VAL A 103 -28.81 1.91 7.19
CA VAL A 103 -28.41 2.85 8.26
C VAL A 103 -29.60 3.72 8.62
N GLY A 104 -30.10 3.56 9.85
CA GLY A 104 -31.39 4.13 10.24
C GLY A 104 -32.51 3.56 9.37
N GLU A 105 -33.26 4.43 8.70
CA GLU A 105 -34.36 4.04 7.80
C GLU A 105 -33.95 3.97 6.32
N LYS A 106 -32.69 4.30 5.99
CA LYS A 106 -32.21 4.37 4.61
C LYS A 106 -31.35 3.17 4.24
N LYS A 107 -31.60 2.62 3.04
CA LYS A 107 -30.74 1.61 2.41
C LYS A 107 -29.77 2.27 1.45
N TYR A 108 -28.53 1.82 1.50
CA TYR A 108 -27.43 2.26 0.63
C TYR A 108 -26.91 1.06 -0.16
N PHE A 109 -26.59 1.26 -1.42
CA PHE A 109 -25.81 0.29 -2.18
C PHE A 109 -24.33 0.41 -1.81
N ASN A 110 -23.71 -0.71 -1.43
CA ASN A 110 -22.28 -0.77 -1.16
C ASN A 110 -21.57 -1.61 -2.25
N PRO A 111 -20.86 -0.97 -3.20
CA PRO A 111 -20.10 -1.70 -4.21
C PRO A 111 -19.07 -2.67 -3.60
N PHE A 112 -18.47 -2.30 -2.46
CA PHE A 112 -17.46 -3.13 -1.81
C PHE A 112 -18.04 -4.32 -1.04
N ALA A 113 -19.36 -4.45 -0.88
CA ALA A 113 -19.98 -5.71 -0.48
C ALA A 113 -19.71 -6.83 -1.51
N ILE A 114 -19.56 -6.44 -2.79
CA ILE A 114 -19.30 -7.36 -3.90
C ILE A 114 -17.80 -7.72 -3.93
N ARG A 115 -17.50 -9.00 -3.70
CA ARG A 115 -16.13 -9.52 -3.67
C ARG A 115 -15.35 -9.21 -4.95
N ASP A 116 -15.99 -9.30 -6.10
CA ASP A 116 -15.32 -9.11 -7.39
C ASP A 116 -14.88 -7.65 -7.59
N ILE A 117 -15.65 -6.68 -7.07
CA ILE A 117 -15.26 -5.25 -7.07
C ILE A 117 -14.05 -5.03 -6.14
N ARG A 118 -14.03 -5.65 -4.95
CA ARG A 118 -12.83 -5.61 -4.07
C ARG A 118 -11.61 -6.21 -4.77
N PHE A 119 -11.80 -7.34 -5.46
CA PHE A 119 -10.73 -8.01 -6.19
C PHE A 119 -10.20 -7.17 -7.36
N ALA A 120 -11.07 -6.41 -8.04
CA ALA A 120 -10.72 -5.53 -9.15
C ALA A 120 -9.70 -4.44 -8.77
N LEU A 121 -9.60 -4.06 -7.49
CA LEU A 121 -8.57 -3.11 -7.01
C LEU A 121 -7.13 -3.56 -7.32
N ASN A 122 -6.89 -4.86 -7.40
CA ASN A 122 -5.57 -5.40 -7.75
C ASN A 122 -5.17 -5.13 -9.20
N PHE A 123 -6.16 -4.92 -10.08
CA PHE A 123 -5.94 -4.59 -11.49
C PHE A 123 -6.05 -3.09 -11.75
N LEU A 124 -6.81 -2.34 -10.94
CA LEU A 124 -6.95 -0.90 -11.07
C LEU A 124 -5.66 -0.15 -10.70
N ILE A 125 -5.05 -0.51 -9.58
CA ILE A 125 -4.01 0.28 -8.93
C ILE A 125 -2.61 -0.21 -9.33
N SER A 126 -1.86 0.64 -10.04
CA SER A 126 -0.47 0.36 -10.41
C SER A 126 0.47 0.61 -9.22
N ARG A 127 0.98 -0.46 -8.61
CA ARG A 127 2.00 -0.36 -7.55
C ARG A 127 3.32 0.20 -8.10
N GLN A 128 3.65 -0.09 -9.36
CA GLN A 128 4.80 0.49 -10.04
C GLN A 128 4.69 2.02 -10.13
N TYR A 129 3.50 2.52 -10.52
CA TYR A 129 3.27 3.97 -10.58
C TYR A 129 3.44 4.61 -9.20
N ILE A 130 2.85 4.01 -8.15
CA ILE A 130 2.99 4.49 -6.77
C ILE A 130 4.48 4.54 -6.37
N VAL A 131 5.23 3.46 -6.57
CA VAL A 131 6.65 3.42 -6.19
C VAL A 131 7.46 4.46 -6.94
N GLN A 132 7.27 4.60 -8.26
CA GLN A 132 8.07 5.50 -9.09
C GLN A 132 7.70 6.97 -8.92
N ASN A 133 6.41 7.29 -8.90
CA ASN A 133 5.93 8.68 -9.04
C ASN A 133 5.48 9.29 -7.70
N ILE A 134 5.01 8.47 -6.76
CA ILE A 134 4.56 8.97 -5.45
C ILE A 134 5.67 8.78 -4.40
N LEU A 135 6.29 7.61 -4.37
CA LEU A 135 7.38 7.31 -3.43
C LEU A 135 8.78 7.61 -3.97
N GLN A 136 8.90 8.08 -5.23
CA GLN A 136 10.18 8.46 -5.84
C GLN A 136 11.25 7.34 -5.74
N GLY A 137 10.84 6.10 -6.00
CA GLY A 137 11.67 4.89 -5.90
C GLY A 137 11.79 4.30 -4.48
N SER A 138 11.21 4.94 -3.47
CA SER A 138 11.37 4.59 -2.04
C SER A 138 10.37 3.54 -1.56
N GLY A 139 10.30 2.41 -2.26
CA GLY A 139 9.39 1.32 -1.93
C GLY A 139 9.56 0.10 -2.82
N GLN A 140 8.73 -0.91 -2.59
CA GLN A 140 8.62 -2.09 -3.43
C GLN A 140 7.15 -2.45 -3.66
N PRO A 141 6.78 -2.94 -4.85
CA PRO A 141 5.41 -3.40 -5.12
C PRO A 141 4.99 -4.52 -4.16
N MET A 142 3.91 -4.29 -3.41
CA MET A 142 3.25 -5.30 -2.58
C MET A 142 1.95 -5.72 -3.27
N LEU A 143 1.88 -6.99 -3.70
CA LEU A 143 0.80 -7.51 -4.55
C LEU A 143 -0.38 -8.10 -3.75
N GLY A 144 -0.27 -8.18 -2.44
CA GLY A 144 -1.32 -8.67 -1.54
C GLY A 144 -0.90 -8.51 -0.08
N GLY A 145 -1.52 -9.25 0.84
CA GLY A 145 -1.27 -9.12 2.28
C GLY A 145 0.11 -9.57 2.78
N ILE A 146 0.93 -10.18 1.92
CA ILE A 146 2.28 -10.65 2.27
C ILE A 146 3.32 -9.70 1.69
N ARG A 147 4.15 -9.14 2.58
CA ARG A 147 5.16 -8.15 2.19
C ARG A 147 6.32 -8.86 1.47
N PRO A 148 6.89 -8.26 0.39
CA PRO A 148 8.09 -8.78 -0.26
C PRO A 148 9.31 -8.92 0.67
N SER A 149 9.37 -8.11 1.73
CA SER A 149 10.43 -8.17 2.74
C SER A 149 10.33 -9.33 3.73
N THR A 150 9.26 -10.13 3.66
CA THR A 150 9.06 -11.27 4.57
C THR A 150 9.44 -12.58 3.87
N GLY A 151 10.03 -13.51 4.60
CA GLY A 151 10.38 -14.83 4.08
C GLY A 151 9.18 -15.64 3.56
N ALA A 152 7.96 -15.28 3.98
CA ALA A 152 6.74 -15.90 3.50
C ALA A 152 6.41 -15.57 2.04
N ASN A 153 6.93 -14.47 1.48
CA ASN A 153 6.53 -13.97 0.17
C ASN A 153 6.72 -14.99 -0.97
N ALA A 154 7.81 -15.77 -0.92
CA ALA A 154 8.12 -16.80 -1.92
C ALA A 154 7.01 -17.86 -2.08
N TYR A 155 6.22 -18.11 -1.03
CA TYR A 155 5.09 -19.05 -1.09
C TYR A 155 3.83 -18.46 -1.76
N PHE A 156 3.73 -17.13 -1.86
CA PHE A 156 2.55 -16.43 -2.39
C PHE A 156 2.77 -15.87 -3.81
N GLU A 157 4.01 -15.67 -4.24
CA GLU A 157 4.33 -15.26 -5.63
C GLU A 157 3.65 -16.14 -6.70
N PRO A 158 3.61 -17.49 -6.57
CA PRO A 158 2.88 -18.31 -7.53
C PRO A 158 1.37 -18.04 -7.56
N VAL A 159 0.77 -17.67 -6.42
CA VAL A 159 -0.66 -17.35 -6.31
C VAL A 159 -0.98 -16.06 -7.06
N TYR A 160 -0.19 -15.00 -6.83
CA TYR A 160 -0.37 -13.73 -7.55
C TYR A 160 -0.22 -13.93 -9.06
N LYS A 161 0.78 -14.70 -9.49
CA LYS A 161 1.00 -15.05 -10.90
C LYS A 161 -0.19 -15.82 -11.49
N ALA A 162 -0.71 -16.82 -10.79
CA ALA A 162 -1.86 -17.61 -11.24
C ALA A 162 -3.13 -16.75 -11.35
N MET A 163 -3.28 -15.73 -10.50
CA MET A 163 -4.38 -14.76 -10.57
C MET A 163 -4.14 -13.64 -11.61
N GLY A 164 -2.95 -13.57 -12.19
CA GLY A 164 -2.53 -12.51 -13.11
C GLY A 164 -2.35 -11.15 -12.45
N ILE A 165 -2.13 -11.10 -11.13
CA ILE A 165 -1.87 -9.86 -10.40
C ILE A 165 -0.40 -9.49 -10.61
N THR A 166 -0.16 -8.25 -11.03
CA THR A 166 1.19 -7.74 -11.31
C THR A 166 1.40 -6.37 -10.65
N ALA A 167 2.62 -5.84 -10.71
CA ALA A 167 2.90 -4.50 -10.20
C ALA A 167 2.30 -3.37 -11.05
N VAL A 168 1.88 -3.65 -12.28
CA VAL A 168 1.28 -2.66 -13.20
C VAL A 168 -0.24 -2.83 -13.26
N ALA A 169 -0.94 -1.73 -13.55
CA ALA A 169 -2.39 -1.76 -13.71
C ALA A 169 -2.82 -2.46 -15.01
N ASP A 170 -3.93 -3.17 -14.96
CA ASP A 170 -4.72 -3.66 -16.08
C ASP A 170 -6.12 -3.04 -15.99
N LEU A 171 -6.21 -1.79 -16.48
CA LEU A 171 -7.40 -0.95 -16.34
C LEU A 171 -8.61 -1.55 -17.06
N ALA A 172 -8.40 -2.18 -18.22
CA ALA A 172 -9.46 -2.82 -19.00
C ALA A 172 -10.03 -4.03 -18.25
N LYS A 173 -9.18 -4.86 -17.65
CA LYS A 173 -9.64 -5.99 -16.81
C LYS A 173 -10.35 -5.49 -15.56
N ALA A 174 -9.81 -4.49 -14.88
CA ALA A 174 -10.43 -3.90 -13.69
C ALA A 174 -11.84 -3.38 -14.01
N GLN A 175 -11.97 -2.57 -15.07
CA GLN A 175 -13.25 -2.03 -15.52
C GLN A 175 -14.22 -3.14 -15.91
N LYS A 176 -13.78 -4.15 -16.67
CA LYS A 176 -14.65 -5.27 -17.06
C LYS A 176 -15.21 -6.03 -15.85
N ILE A 177 -14.37 -6.34 -14.85
CA ILE A 177 -14.81 -7.03 -13.63
C ILE A 177 -15.90 -6.22 -12.92
N VAL A 178 -15.71 -4.91 -12.78
CA VAL A 178 -16.69 -4.04 -12.12
C VAL A 178 -17.98 -3.93 -12.93
N GLU A 179 -17.91 -3.72 -14.24
CA GLU A 179 -19.09 -3.65 -15.11
C GLU A 179 -19.94 -4.94 -15.05
N ASP A 180 -19.30 -6.11 -15.13
CA ASP A 180 -19.99 -7.40 -15.04
C ASP A 180 -20.63 -7.60 -13.66
N ALA A 181 -19.92 -7.25 -12.59
CA ALA A 181 -20.41 -7.32 -11.22
C ALA A 181 -21.60 -6.38 -10.97
N MET A 182 -21.53 -5.15 -11.49
CA MET A 182 -22.59 -4.14 -11.36
C MET A 182 -23.84 -4.54 -12.14
N LYS A 183 -23.71 -5.08 -13.35
CA LYS A 183 -24.85 -5.62 -14.12
C LYS A 183 -25.54 -6.76 -13.38
N LYS A 184 -24.77 -7.70 -12.84
CA LYS A 184 -25.33 -8.79 -12.03
C LYS A 184 -26.07 -8.25 -10.80
N ALA A 185 -25.47 -7.30 -10.09
CA ALA A 185 -26.11 -6.66 -8.93
C ALA A 185 -27.41 -5.95 -9.32
N ALA A 186 -27.44 -5.27 -10.47
CA ALA A 186 -28.63 -4.61 -10.99
C ALA A 186 -29.77 -5.59 -11.26
N ASP A 187 -29.49 -6.71 -11.93
CA ASP A 187 -30.49 -7.76 -12.19
C ASP A 187 -31.06 -8.35 -10.89
N ASP A 188 -30.22 -8.55 -9.88
CA ASP A 188 -30.64 -9.13 -8.60
C ASP A 188 -31.39 -8.13 -7.71
N LEU A 189 -31.03 -6.85 -7.77
CA LEU A 189 -31.71 -5.76 -7.06
C LEU A 189 -33.06 -5.41 -7.70
N ALA A 190 -33.18 -5.52 -9.02
CA ALA A 190 -34.45 -5.30 -9.73
C ALA A 190 -35.53 -6.28 -9.27
N LYS A 191 -35.17 -7.55 -9.01
CA LYS A 191 -36.10 -8.58 -8.45
C LYS A 191 -36.62 -8.22 -7.05
N GLN A 192 -35.93 -7.33 -6.36
CA GLN A 192 -36.27 -6.85 -5.02
C GLN A 192 -36.90 -5.45 -5.04
N GLY A 193 -37.19 -4.89 -6.22
CA GLY A 193 -37.82 -3.59 -6.39
C GLY A 193 -36.87 -2.39 -6.29
N TYR A 194 -35.55 -2.61 -6.35
CA TYR A 194 -34.54 -1.56 -6.39
C TYR A 194 -34.05 -1.30 -7.81
N GLU A 195 -33.64 -0.07 -8.11
CA GLU A 195 -33.02 0.29 -9.38
C GLU A 195 -31.52 0.51 -9.18
N LEU A 196 -30.69 -0.17 -9.98
CA LEU A 196 -29.26 0.12 -10.11
C LEU A 196 -28.93 0.22 -11.60
N LYS A 197 -28.48 1.39 -12.05
CA LYS A 197 -28.22 1.62 -13.48
C LYS A 197 -27.05 2.57 -13.70
N LYS A 198 -26.45 2.47 -14.89
CA LYS A 198 -25.44 3.42 -15.34
C LYS A 198 -26.12 4.55 -16.12
N GLY A 199 -25.84 5.80 -15.74
CA GLY A 199 -26.31 6.98 -16.44
C GLY A 199 -25.50 7.30 -17.68
N ASP A 200 -26.00 8.22 -18.50
CA ASP A 200 -25.34 8.70 -19.72
C ASP A 200 -24.05 9.47 -19.44
N ASP A 201 -23.89 9.97 -18.21
CA ASP A 201 -22.67 10.59 -17.69
C ASP A 201 -21.57 9.57 -17.34
N GLY A 202 -21.85 8.27 -17.50
CA GLY A 202 -20.94 7.18 -17.21
C GLY A 202 -20.86 6.80 -15.73
N PHE A 203 -21.69 7.38 -14.86
CA PHE A 203 -21.72 7.05 -13.43
C PHE A 203 -22.86 6.07 -13.11
N TRP A 204 -22.68 5.27 -12.05
CA TRP A 204 -23.70 4.37 -11.52
C TRP A 204 -24.61 5.10 -10.53
N TYR A 205 -25.89 4.76 -10.56
CA TYR A 205 -26.95 5.32 -9.73
C TYR A 205 -27.77 4.20 -9.09
N PHE A 206 -27.99 4.28 -7.78
CA PHE A 206 -28.87 3.41 -7.01
C PHE A 206 -30.11 4.20 -6.58
N ASN A 207 -31.29 3.76 -6.99
CA ASN A 207 -32.57 4.44 -6.75
C ASN A 207 -32.54 5.95 -7.10
N GLY A 208 -31.87 6.29 -8.21
CA GLY A 208 -31.72 7.67 -8.68
C GLY A 208 -30.63 8.50 -7.98
N GLU A 209 -29.99 7.98 -6.93
CA GLU A 209 -28.85 8.64 -6.28
C GLU A 209 -27.51 8.11 -6.81
N PRO A 210 -26.49 8.96 -7.06
CA PRO A 210 -25.18 8.49 -7.49
C PRO A 210 -24.54 7.53 -6.46
N VAL A 211 -24.01 6.41 -6.95
CA VAL A 211 -23.19 5.50 -6.14
C VAL A 211 -21.89 6.24 -5.77
N THR A 212 -21.82 6.66 -4.51
CA THR A 212 -20.73 7.49 -3.98
C THR A 212 -19.94 6.72 -2.92
N LEU A 213 -18.63 6.58 -3.14
CA LEU A 213 -17.71 5.99 -2.18
C LEU A 213 -17.15 7.07 -1.26
N LYS A 214 -17.26 6.86 0.05
CA LYS A 214 -16.64 7.70 1.07
C LYS A 214 -15.20 7.23 1.27
N PHE A 215 -14.24 7.93 0.67
CA PHE A 215 -12.83 7.56 0.71
C PHE A 215 -12.06 8.41 1.72
N ILE A 216 -11.69 7.82 2.85
CA ILE A 216 -10.84 8.44 3.87
C ILE A 216 -9.39 8.47 3.38
N ILE A 217 -8.90 9.68 3.12
CA ILE A 217 -7.54 9.93 2.62
C ILE A 217 -6.76 10.68 3.69
N ARG A 218 -5.76 10.01 4.27
CA ARG A 218 -4.93 10.59 5.33
C ARG A 218 -3.96 11.64 4.77
N ILE A 219 -3.91 12.81 5.42
CA ILE A 219 -3.24 14.01 4.88
C ILE A 219 -1.80 14.25 5.34
N GLU A 220 -1.24 13.44 6.24
CA GLU A 220 0.04 13.75 6.89
C GLU A 220 1.27 13.48 6.02
N ASP A 221 1.15 12.66 4.97
CA ASP A 221 2.27 12.15 4.20
C ASP A 221 1.82 11.71 2.78
N HIS A 222 2.66 10.93 2.09
CA HIS A 222 2.45 10.40 0.74
C HIS A 222 1.11 9.65 0.55
N ARG A 223 0.43 9.26 1.64
CA ARG A 223 -0.88 8.60 1.57
C ARG A 223 -1.96 9.53 1.03
N LYS A 224 -1.77 10.87 1.12
CA LYS A 224 -2.66 11.83 0.45
C LYS A 224 -2.64 11.63 -1.07
N ASP A 225 -1.46 11.67 -1.66
CA ASP A 225 -1.29 11.55 -3.12
C ASP A 225 -1.67 10.15 -3.61
N LEU A 226 -1.38 9.11 -2.81
CA LEU A 226 -1.84 7.75 -3.08
C LEU A 226 -3.38 7.67 -3.11
N GLY A 227 -4.05 8.24 -2.10
CA GLY A 227 -5.52 8.24 -2.03
C GLY A 227 -6.15 9.02 -3.18
N LEU A 228 -5.60 10.18 -3.53
CA LEU A 228 -6.06 10.97 -4.67
C LEU A 228 -5.90 10.23 -6.00
N TYR A 229 -4.74 9.59 -6.21
CA TYR A 229 -4.51 8.74 -7.39
C TYR A 229 -5.55 7.62 -7.52
N VAL A 230 -5.84 6.91 -6.43
CA VAL A 230 -6.83 5.82 -6.45
C VAL A 230 -8.25 6.36 -6.66
N ALA A 231 -8.61 7.49 -6.03
CA ALA A 231 -9.90 8.14 -6.22
C ALA A 231 -10.15 8.51 -7.69
N ASP A 232 -9.15 9.12 -8.34
CA ASP A 232 -9.25 9.51 -9.75
C ASP A 232 -9.43 8.30 -10.67
N LEU A 233 -8.74 7.19 -10.38
CA LEU A 233 -8.90 5.94 -11.14
C LEU A 233 -10.31 5.35 -10.99
N ILE A 234 -10.86 5.36 -9.77
CA ILE A 234 -12.22 4.85 -9.53
C ILE A 234 -13.25 5.69 -10.29
N GLU A 235 -13.20 7.03 -10.17
CA GLU A 235 -14.15 7.89 -10.89
C GLU A 235 -14.03 7.72 -12.40
N LYS A 236 -12.81 7.63 -12.91
CA LYS A 236 -12.55 7.55 -14.35
C LYS A 236 -12.92 6.20 -14.96
N PHE A 237 -12.63 5.08 -14.28
CA PHE A 237 -12.71 3.75 -14.89
C PHE A 237 -13.87 2.91 -14.37
N TRP A 238 -14.35 3.15 -13.14
CA TRP A 238 -15.43 2.34 -12.53
C TRP A 238 -16.78 3.05 -12.56
N GLY A 239 -16.80 4.37 -12.77
CA GLY A 239 -18.05 5.14 -12.81
C GLY A 239 -18.72 5.24 -11.45
N PHE A 240 -17.96 5.22 -10.35
CA PHE A 240 -18.45 5.59 -9.02
C PHE A 240 -18.02 7.01 -8.71
N LYS A 241 -18.86 7.79 -8.04
CA LYS A 241 -18.42 9.07 -7.46
C LYS A 241 -17.55 8.80 -6.25
N VAL A 242 -16.59 9.67 -5.98
CA VAL A 242 -15.75 9.55 -4.79
C VAL A 242 -15.82 10.84 -3.95
N GLU A 243 -16.38 10.69 -2.74
CA GLU A 243 -16.26 11.71 -1.71
C GLU A 243 -14.87 11.57 -1.05
N ARG A 244 -13.96 12.50 -1.38
CA ARG A 244 -12.58 12.51 -0.88
C ARG A 244 -12.54 13.12 0.53
N LEU A 245 -12.56 12.27 1.55
CA LEU A 245 -12.53 12.65 2.96
C LEU A 245 -11.08 12.85 3.43
N LEU A 246 -10.53 14.05 3.20
CA LEU A 246 -9.17 14.45 3.59
C LEU A 246 -9.05 14.63 5.10
N TRP A 247 -8.67 13.58 5.84
CA TRP A 247 -8.71 13.54 7.31
C TRP A 247 -7.33 13.31 7.93
N ASP A 248 -7.17 13.72 9.18
CA ASP A 248 -6.02 13.32 9.98
C ASP A 248 -6.16 11.88 10.52
N ARG A 249 -5.06 11.36 11.07
CA ARG A 249 -4.91 10.02 11.63
C ARG A 249 -5.90 9.76 12.73
N ARG A 250 -6.08 10.73 13.64
CA ARG A 250 -6.90 10.56 14.83
C ARG A 250 -8.34 10.32 14.41
N LYS A 251 -8.86 11.20 13.55
CA LYS A 251 -10.21 11.07 13.01
C LYS A 251 -10.36 9.77 12.21
N ALA A 252 -9.47 9.52 11.24
CA ALA A 252 -9.51 8.32 10.40
C ALA A 252 -9.50 7.03 11.25
N SER A 253 -8.58 6.90 12.20
CA SER A 253 -8.44 5.69 13.03
C SER A 253 -9.66 5.48 13.93
N SER A 254 -10.21 6.56 14.51
CA SER A 254 -11.41 6.47 15.35
C SER A 254 -12.64 6.01 14.58
N THR A 255 -12.77 6.41 13.31
CA THR A 255 -13.89 6.02 12.45
C THR A 255 -13.73 4.61 11.88
N VAL A 256 -12.54 4.25 11.40
CA VAL A 256 -12.31 2.98 10.68
C VAL A 256 -12.10 1.80 11.63
N TYR A 257 -11.29 1.96 12.68
CA TYR A 257 -10.85 0.83 13.52
C TYR A 257 -11.57 0.73 14.86
N ALA A 258 -12.08 1.85 15.38
CA ALA A 258 -12.82 1.88 16.64
C ALA A 258 -14.34 2.05 16.44
N GLY A 259 -14.78 2.38 15.22
CA GLY A 259 -16.18 2.51 14.86
C GLY A 259 -16.78 1.21 14.33
N ASP A 260 -18.11 1.08 14.42
CA ASP A 260 -18.83 -0.02 13.78
C ASP A 260 -18.90 0.21 12.26
N PRO A 261 -18.37 -0.69 11.41
CA PRO A 261 -18.47 -0.56 9.95
C PRO A 261 -19.92 -0.49 9.45
N LYS A 262 -20.91 -1.05 10.18
CA LYS A 262 -22.34 -0.96 9.84
C LYS A 262 -22.90 0.46 9.91
N ASN A 263 -22.21 1.39 10.59
CA ASN A 263 -22.57 2.82 10.54
C ASN A 263 -22.33 3.44 9.15
N PHE A 264 -21.62 2.74 8.25
CA PHE A 264 -21.38 3.12 6.85
C PHE A 264 -20.88 4.57 6.68
N GLN A 265 -20.02 5.00 7.61
CA GLN A 265 -19.38 6.32 7.60
C GLN A 265 -18.19 6.39 6.63
N TRP A 266 -17.72 5.24 6.15
CA TRP A 266 -16.62 5.11 5.20
C TRP A 266 -16.84 3.88 4.31
N SER A 267 -16.33 3.97 3.08
CA SER A 267 -16.31 2.88 2.10
C SER A 267 -14.90 2.34 1.93
N MET A 268 -13.89 3.22 1.97
CA MET A 268 -12.47 2.92 1.81
C MET A 268 -11.58 4.00 2.44
#